data_AF-A0A411WT04-F1
#
_entry.id   AF-A0A411WT04-F1
#
_cell.length_a   1.000
_cell.length_b   1.000
_cell.length_c   1.000
_cell.angle_alpha   90.00
_cell.angle_beta   90.00
_cell.angle_gamma   90.00
#
_symmetry.space_group_name_H-M   'P 1'
#
loop_
_entity.id
_entity.type
_entity.pdbx_description
1 polymer ?
#
loop_
_entity_poly.entity_id
_entity_poly.type
_entity_poly.pdbx_seq_one_letter_code
_entity_poly.pdbx_strand_id
1 'polypeptide(L)'
;MTCRVIGNVIFITFILEETMRKDWMCAAVLAAGAACAHAQETTWQFAYQGFIDTATGEFLPEERLTGSFSGADGNHDGVISADELTMLSAYNQTYIAPAGGGCVADPSPYLSCGVVRFTYALNGNLDFAVGYSGTDEFESGWYGGVNTGVSFGSGRYGPFTSWEERFAWTAETTFTISPPPPVPEPSAMLLLPAGLAVVALASRRRRNVSL
;
A
#
# COMPACT_ATOMS: atom_id res chain seq x y z
N MET A 1 -9.06 -20.25 -34.02
CA MET A 1 -9.03 -20.00 -32.56
C MET A 1 -10.44 -20.01 -32.05
N THR A 2 -10.77 -20.97 -31.19
CA THR A 2 -12.12 -21.06 -30.60
C THR A 2 -11.96 -21.18 -29.10
N CYS A 3 -12.14 -20.06 -28.41
CA CYS A 3 -12.20 -20.03 -26.95
C CYS A 3 -13.62 -20.42 -26.55
N ARG A 4 -13.76 -21.49 -25.77
CA ARG A 4 -15.06 -21.89 -25.22
C ARG A 4 -14.92 -21.95 -23.71
N VAL A 5 -15.63 -21.07 -23.03
CA VAL A 5 -15.65 -20.96 -21.56
C VAL A 5 -16.74 -21.87 -21.03
N ILE A 6 -16.38 -22.80 -20.13
CA ILE A 6 -17.33 -23.58 -19.33
C ILE A 6 -16.90 -23.42 -17.87
N GLY A 7 -17.54 -22.51 -17.14
CA GLY A 7 -17.24 -22.20 -15.74
C GLY A 7 -15.89 -21.49 -15.51
N ASN A 8 -15.39 -21.52 -14.27
CA ASN A 8 -14.15 -20.86 -13.82
C ASN A 8 -12.85 -21.56 -14.25
N VAL A 9 -12.91 -22.49 -15.20
CA VAL A 9 -11.73 -23.24 -15.65
C VAL A 9 -11.60 -23.11 -17.17
N ILE A 10 -10.52 -22.45 -17.60
CA ILE A 10 -10.20 -22.26 -19.01
C ILE A 10 -9.45 -23.49 -19.50
N PHE A 11 -10.11 -24.31 -20.33
CA PHE A 11 -9.47 -25.42 -21.03
C PHE A 11 -8.99 -24.96 -22.41
N ILE A 12 -7.67 -24.93 -22.60
CA ILE A 12 -7.05 -24.69 -23.90
C ILE A 12 -6.69 -26.04 -24.52
N THR A 13 -7.48 -26.51 -25.48
CA THR A 13 -7.20 -27.75 -26.20
C THR A 13 -6.29 -27.45 -27.40
N PHE A 14 -5.04 -27.91 -27.34
CA PHE A 14 -4.11 -27.87 -28.47
C PHE A 14 -4.25 -29.16 -29.29
N ILE A 15 -4.74 -29.06 -30.53
CA ILE A 15 -4.64 -30.14 -31.52
C ILE A 15 -3.25 -30.02 -32.14
N LEU A 16 -2.35 -30.94 -31.82
CA LEU A 16 -1.01 -31.02 -32.40
C LEU A 16 -1.02 -32.06 -33.52
N GLU A 17 -1.04 -31.58 -34.76
CA GLU A 17 -0.83 -32.38 -35.96
C GLU A 17 0.67 -32.44 -36.25
N GLU A 18 1.17 -33.66 -36.49
CA GLU A 18 2.59 -33.96 -36.66
C GLU A 18 3.17 -33.28 -37.89
N THR A 19 4.19 -32.45 -37.67
CA THR A 19 5.44 -32.27 -38.43
C THR A 19 5.84 -30.79 -38.50
N MET A 20 7.12 -30.54 -38.18
CA MET A 20 7.85 -29.27 -38.31
C MET A 20 7.84 -28.26 -37.14
N ARG A 21 9.03 -27.64 -36.94
CA ARG A 21 9.41 -26.53 -36.03
C ARG A 21 9.81 -26.88 -34.59
N LYS A 22 10.89 -27.67 -34.46
CA LYS A 22 11.67 -27.82 -33.22
C LYS A 22 12.33 -26.50 -32.75
N ASP A 23 12.53 -25.54 -33.65
CA ASP A 23 13.20 -24.26 -33.36
C ASP A 23 12.31 -23.21 -32.69
N TRP A 24 10.99 -23.42 -32.65
CA TRP A 24 10.05 -22.44 -32.11
C TRP A 24 9.58 -22.71 -30.68
N MET A 25 9.95 -23.88 -30.13
CA MET A 25 9.62 -24.22 -28.75
C MET A 25 10.46 -23.45 -27.72
N CYS A 26 11.69 -23.02 -28.08
CA CYS A 26 12.54 -22.27 -27.16
C CYS A 26 12.12 -20.80 -26.99
N ALA A 27 11.53 -20.19 -28.01
CA ALA A 27 11.04 -18.81 -27.93
C ALA A 27 9.79 -18.68 -27.03
N ALA A 28 8.95 -19.71 -26.99
CA ALA A 28 7.74 -19.72 -26.16
C ALA A 28 8.02 -19.80 -24.65
N VAL A 29 9.13 -20.42 -24.23
CA VAL A 29 9.50 -20.55 -22.81
C VAL A 29 10.17 -19.28 -22.25
N LEU A 30 10.91 -18.53 -23.08
CA LEU A 30 11.54 -17.25 -22.68
C LEU A 30 10.53 -16.09 -22.59
N ALA A 31 9.46 -16.10 -23.38
CA ALA A 31 8.41 -15.08 -23.33
C ALA A 31 7.45 -15.23 -22.12
N ALA A 32 7.42 -16.41 -21.48
CA ALA A 32 6.51 -16.68 -20.36
C ALA A 32 7.03 -16.18 -18.99
N GLY A 33 8.33 -15.85 -18.87
CA GLY A 33 8.94 -15.41 -17.60
C GLY A 33 8.89 -13.91 -17.34
N ALA A 34 8.48 -13.09 -18.32
CA ALA A 34 8.41 -11.62 -18.18
C ALA A 34 7.00 -11.12 -17.84
N ALA A 35 6.01 -12.01 -17.72
CA ALA A 35 4.65 -11.64 -17.38
C ALA A 35 4.48 -11.64 -15.86
N CYS A 36 4.04 -10.50 -15.32
CA CYS A 36 3.53 -10.31 -13.97
C CYS A 36 4.54 -9.90 -12.87
N ALA A 37 5.42 -8.94 -13.13
CA ALA A 37 5.73 -7.94 -12.11
C ALA A 37 4.66 -6.83 -12.19
N HIS A 38 3.41 -7.17 -11.91
CA HIS A 38 2.40 -6.14 -11.67
C HIS A 38 2.63 -5.65 -10.25
N ALA A 39 2.86 -4.33 -10.08
CA ALA A 39 2.79 -3.67 -8.79
C ALA A 39 1.37 -3.89 -8.24
N GLN A 40 1.21 -4.95 -7.46
CA GLN A 40 -0.08 -5.33 -6.90
C GLN A 40 -0.43 -4.33 -5.82
N GLU A 41 -1.59 -3.69 -5.98
CA GLU A 41 -2.15 -2.83 -4.94
C GLU A 41 -2.19 -3.62 -3.63
N THR A 42 -1.50 -3.08 -2.64
CA THR A 42 -1.37 -3.71 -1.34
C THR A 42 -2.07 -2.81 -0.33
N THR A 43 -2.70 -3.43 0.66
CA THR A 43 -3.34 -2.73 1.77
C THR A 43 -2.53 -2.96 3.02
N TRP A 44 -2.12 -1.88 3.67
CA TRP A 44 -1.44 -1.91 4.94
C TRP A 44 -2.36 -1.43 6.04
N GLN A 45 -2.29 -2.11 7.18
CA GLN A 45 -2.89 -1.71 8.44
C GLN A 45 -1.77 -1.29 9.37
N PHE A 46 -1.91 -0.14 10.02
CA PHE A 46 -0.91 0.37 10.95
C PHE A 46 -1.53 0.67 12.31
N ALA A 47 -0.68 0.61 13.33
CA ALA A 47 -1.01 1.07 14.66
C ALA A 47 0.21 1.72 15.31
N TYR A 48 0.00 2.91 15.87
CA TYR A 48 0.88 3.53 16.84
C TYR A 48 0.27 3.33 18.24
N GLN A 49 1.11 3.07 19.24
CA GLN A 49 0.66 2.83 20.61
C GLN A 49 1.58 3.53 21.62
N GLY A 50 0.98 4.12 22.65
CA GLY A 50 1.67 4.84 23.72
C GLY A 50 1.82 6.32 23.38
N PHE A 51 1.09 7.18 24.08
CA PHE A 51 1.07 8.63 23.83
C PHE A 51 0.96 9.43 25.12
N ILE A 52 1.29 10.72 25.07
CA ILE A 52 0.96 11.65 26.15
C ILE A 52 -0.36 12.34 25.83
N ASP A 53 -1.30 12.35 26.77
CA ASP A 53 -2.43 13.27 26.73
C ASP A 53 -1.93 14.69 26.98
N THR A 54 -2.13 15.57 26.00
CA THR A 54 -1.61 16.94 26.07
C THR A 54 -2.35 17.82 27.09
N ALA A 55 -3.56 17.45 27.51
CA ALA A 55 -4.32 18.18 28.52
C ALA A 55 -3.82 17.89 29.94
N THR A 56 -3.49 16.63 30.23
CA THR A 56 -3.08 16.17 31.57
C THR A 56 -1.56 16.02 31.72
N GLY A 57 -0.84 15.83 30.62
CA GLY A 57 0.59 15.48 30.61
C GLY A 57 0.87 14.02 30.97
N GLU A 58 -0.17 13.19 31.12
CA GLU A 58 -0.05 11.78 31.50
C GLU A 58 0.33 10.92 30.29
N PHE A 59 1.29 9.99 30.50
CA PHE A 59 1.61 8.98 29.49
C PHE A 59 0.62 7.82 29.58
N LEU A 60 -0.05 7.56 28.46
CA LEU A 60 -1.08 6.54 28.29
C LEU A 60 -0.50 5.42 27.41
N PRO A 61 0.04 4.34 28.00
CA PRO A 61 0.68 3.26 27.23
C PRO A 61 -0.30 2.46 26.37
N GLU A 62 -1.59 2.48 26.71
CA GLU A 62 -2.65 1.75 25.99
C GLU A 62 -3.38 2.62 24.96
N GLU A 63 -3.05 3.91 24.85
CA GLU A 63 -3.66 4.79 23.87
C GLU A 63 -3.17 4.42 22.46
N ARG A 64 -4.09 4.36 21.49
CA ARG A 64 -3.80 3.80 20.16
C ARG A 64 -4.34 4.67 19.04
N LEU A 65 -3.45 4.97 18.10
CA LEU A 65 -3.81 5.49 16.79
C LEU A 65 -3.72 4.35 15.78
N THR A 66 -4.85 4.00 15.17
CA THR A 66 -4.91 2.98 14.12
C THR A 66 -5.37 3.57 12.79
N GLY A 67 -5.04 2.87 11.72
CA GLY A 67 -5.48 3.22 10.39
C GLY A 67 -5.09 2.20 9.35
N SER A 68 -5.43 2.50 8.10
CA SER A 68 -5.09 1.69 6.96
C SER A 68 -4.91 2.55 5.72
N PHE A 69 -4.09 2.09 4.79
CA PHE A 69 -3.96 2.70 3.48
C PHE A 69 -3.74 1.63 2.42
N SER A 70 -4.12 1.96 1.19
CA SER A 70 -3.90 1.12 0.01
C SER A 70 -3.24 1.96 -1.06
N GLY A 71 -2.33 1.34 -1.80
CA GLY A 71 -1.61 1.98 -2.89
C GLY A 71 -0.68 1.02 -3.60
N ALA A 72 -0.05 1.51 -4.67
CA ALA A 72 0.97 0.80 -5.42
C ALA A 72 2.06 1.78 -5.83
N ASP A 73 3.31 1.39 -5.60
CA ASP A 73 4.49 2.12 -6.10
C ASP A 73 4.53 1.96 -7.64
N GLY A 74 3.91 2.93 -8.33
CA GLY A 74 3.74 2.92 -9.78
C GLY A 74 4.99 3.41 -10.49
N ASN A 75 5.77 4.27 -9.82
CA ASN A 75 6.99 4.85 -10.37
C ASN A 75 8.26 4.01 -10.07
N HIS A 76 8.15 3.01 -9.19
CA HIS A 76 9.18 2.07 -8.75
C HIS A 76 10.35 2.71 -7.99
N ASP A 77 10.10 3.75 -7.19
CA ASP A 77 11.10 4.44 -6.38
C ASP A 77 11.24 3.89 -4.95
N GLY A 78 10.41 2.90 -4.59
CA GLY A 78 10.38 2.28 -3.27
C GLY A 78 9.60 3.07 -2.22
N VAL A 79 8.85 4.09 -2.62
CA VAL A 79 8.01 4.93 -1.76
C VAL A 79 6.61 5.01 -2.35
N ILE A 80 5.59 4.87 -1.50
CA ILE A 80 4.21 5.18 -1.86
C ILE A 80 3.94 6.62 -1.47
N SER A 81 3.74 7.45 -2.48
CA SER A 81 3.40 8.87 -2.36
C SER A 81 1.88 9.08 -2.27
N ALA A 82 1.46 10.32 -2.00
CA ALA A 82 0.04 10.65 -1.84
C ALA A 82 -0.78 10.42 -3.13
N ASP A 83 -0.19 10.61 -4.31
CA ASP A 83 -0.82 10.39 -5.61
C ASP A 83 -0.93 8.91 -6.01
N GLU A 84 -0.22 8.04 -5.30
CA GLU A 84 -0.27 6.57 -5.47
C GLU A 84 -1.25 5.89 -4.52
N LEU A 85 -1.92 6.67 -3.67
CA LEU A 85 -2.95 6.18 -2.75
C LEU A 85 -4.29 5.95 -3.46
N THR A 86 -4.88 4.81 -3.15
CA THR A 86 -6.25 4.46 -3.52
C THR A 86 -7.21 4.48 -2.33
N MET A 87 -6.67 4.38 -1.11
CA MET A 87 -7.43 4.45 0.15
C MET A 87 -6.53 5.00 1.27
N LEU A 88 -7.10 5.82 2.15
CA LEU A 88 -6.47 6.25 3.38
C LEU A 88 -7.50 6.47 4.48
N SER A 89 -7.31 5.78 5.60
CA SER A 89 -8.09 5.87 6.82
C SER A 89 -7.14 6.01 8.01
N ALA A 90 -7.42 6.94 8.90
CA ALA A 90 -6.68 7.13 10.14
C ALA A 90 -7.58 7.78 11.19
N TYR A 91 -7.41 7.36 12.44
CA TYR A 91 -8.11 7.97 13.59
C TYR A 91 -9.64 8.05 13.40
N ASN A 92 -10.23 6.89 13.07
CA ASN A 92 -11.67 6.72 12.81
C ASN A 92 -12.25 7.56 11.65
N GLN A 93 -11.40 8.18 10.82
CA GLN A 93 -11.82 8.95 9.65
C GLN A 93 -11.27 8.33 8.37
N THR A 94 -12.15 8.15 7.37
CA THR A 94 -11.74 7.80 6.00
C THR A 94 -11.56 9.09 5.20
N TYR A 95 -10.33 9.35 4.78
CA TYR A 95 -9.94 10.53 3.99
C TYR A 95 -10.12 10.26 2.50
N ILE A 96 -9.62 9.10 2.05
CA ILE A 96 -9.75 8.60 0.68
C ILE A 96 -10.41 7.23 0.76
N ALA A 97 -11.56 7.07 0.11
CA ALA A 97 -12.25 5.80 0.01
C ALA A 97 -12.00 5.14 -1.36
N PRO A 98 -12.05 3.79 -1.46
CA PRO A 98 -12.01 3.11 -2.74
C PRO A 98 -13.10 3.64 -3.68
N ALA A 99 -12.80 3.68 -4.98
CA ALA A 99 -13.69 4.21 -6.03
C ALA A 99 -13.97 5.72 -5.98
N GLY A 100 -13.10 6.52 -5.32
CA GLY A 100 -13.10 7.98 -5.44
C GLY A 100 -14.06 8.70 -4.50
N GLY A 101 -14.42 8.09 -3.37
CA GLY A 101 -15.19 8.71 -2.30
C GLY A 101 -14.32 9.14 -1.11
N GLY A 102 -14.96 9.34 0.03
CA GLY A 102 -14.29 9.73 1.27
C GLY A 102 -14.34 11.23 1.50
N CYS A 103 -13.83 11.64 2.65
CA CYS A 103 -13.97 13.02 3.13
C CYS A 103 -13.31 14.05 2.20
N VAL A 104 -12.25 13.68 1.46
CA VAL A 104 -11.60 14.56 0.46
C VAL A 104 -12.42 14.70 -0.83
N ALA A 105 -13.24 13.70 -1.19
CA ALA A 105 -14.01 13.70 -2.43
C ALA A 105 -15.31 14.51 -2.35
N ASP A 106 -15.82 14.74 -1.14
CA ASP A 106 -17.09 15.44 -0.88
C ASP A 106 -16.87 16.80 -0.16
N PRO A 107 -16.10 17.75 -0.73
CA PRO A 107 -15.91 19.05 -0.11
C PRO A 107 -17.24 19.81 -0.08
N SER A 108 -17.53 20.46 1.05
CA SER A 108 -18.65 21.37 1.17
C SER A 108 -18.21 22.67 1.86
N PRO A 109 -18.97 23.77 1.76
CA PRO A 109 -18.68 24.98 2.53
C PRO A 109 -18.59 24.75 4.05
N TYR A 110 -19.19 23.65 4.52
CA TYR A 110 -19.30 23.26 5.93
C TYR A 110 -18.37 22.11 6.31
N LEU A 111 -17.62 21.54 5.37
CA LEU A 111 -16.71 20.42 5.59
C LEU A 111 -15.46 20.58 4.72
N SER A 112 -14.31 20.72 5.37
CA SER A 112 -12.99 20.72 4.77
C SER A 112 -12.24 19.46 5.20
N CYS A 113 -11.58 18.81 4.25
CA CYS A 113 -10.83 17.59 4.48
C CYS A 113 -9.59 17.54 3.60
N GLY A 114 -8.49 16.99 4.10
CA GLY A 114 -7.27 16.94 3.31
C GLY A 114 -6.24 15.94 3.79
N VAL A 115 -5.49 15.43 2.81
CA VAL A 115 -4.21 14.77 3.00
C VAL A 115 -3.13 15.80 2.71
N VAL A 116 -2.50 16.33 3.76
CA VAL A 116 -1.49 17.39 3.65
C VAL A 116 -0.15 16.82 3.19
N ARG A 117 0.23 15.67 3.75
CA ARG A 117 1.37 14.88 3.30
C ARG A 117 1.10 13.41 3.52
N PHE A 118 1.62 12.57 2.64
CA PHE A 118 1.66 11.13 2.84
C PHE A 118 2.89 10.57 2.13
N THR A 119 3.66 9.78 2.86
CA THR A 119 4.76 8.98 2.32
C THR A 119 4.87 7.68 3.10
N TYR A 120 4.98 6.56 2.38
CA TYR A 120 5.32 5.28 2.97
C TYR A 120 6.48 4.64 2.22
N ALA A 121 7.66 4.60 2.83
CA ALA A 121 8.77 3.86 2.27
C ALA A 121 8.55 2.36 2.48
N LEU A 122 8.77 1.55 1.43
CA LEU A 122 8.58 0.09 1.47
C LEU A 122 9.52 -0.63 2.45
N ASN A 123 10.41 0.09 3.13
CA ASN A 123 11.20 -0.39 4.27
C ASN A 123 10.47 -0.26 5.63
N GLY A 124 9.25 0.27 5.66
CA GLY A 124 8.40 0.38 6.85
C GLY A 124 8.30 1.78 7.45
N ASN A 125 8.86 2.83 6.83
CA ASN A 125 8.75 4.19 7.35
C ASN A 125 7.48 4.88 6.84
N LEU A 126 6.50 5.10 7.73
CA LEU A 126 5.24 5.79 7.44
C LEU A 126 5.26 7.21 8.03
N ASP A 127 5.08 8.23 7.20
CA ASP A 127 4.87 9.62 7.62
C ASP A 127 3.67 10.21 6.87
N PHE A 128 2.75 10.82 7.62
CA PHE A 128 1.59 11.47 7.04
C PHE A 128 1.06 12.59 7.92
N ALA A 129 0.34 13.51 7.29
CA ALA A 129 -0.47 14.49 7.96
C ALA A 129 -1.82 14.61 7.25
N VAL A 130 -2.89 14.41 8.00
CA VAL A 130 -4.27 14.45 7.54
C VAL A 130 -5.10 15.26 8.50
N GLY A 131 -6.17 15.87 8.01
CA GLY A 131 -7.07 16.63 8.86
C GLY A 131 -8.42 16.85 8.22
N TYR A 132 -9.39 17.09 9.08
CA TYR A 132 -10.73 17.51 8.71
C TYR A 132 -11.22 18.59 9.66
N SER A 133 -12.09 19.44 9.17
CA SER A 133 -12.85 20.39 9.97
C SER A 133 -14.22 20.58 9.36
N GLY A 134 -15.21 20.86 10.20
CA GLY A 134 -16.54 21.24 9.75
C GLY A 134 -17.18 22.24 10.69
N THR A 135 -18.17 22.94 10.18
CA THR A 135 -18.89 24.00 10.88
C THR A 135 -20.38 23.91 10.56
N ASP A 136 -21.23 24.17 11.54
CA ASP A 136 -22.67 24.36 11.31
C ASP A 136 -23.06 25.85 11.31
N GLU A 137 -24.33 26.13 11.06
CA GLU A 137 -24.86 27.49 10.96
C GLU A 137 -24.97 28.23 12.32
N PHE A 138 -24.62 27.58 13.44
CA PHE A 138 -24.81 28.08 14.80
C PHE A 138 -23.49 28.34 15.55
N GLU A 139 -22.44 28.75 14.82
CA GLU A 139 -21.09 29.01 15.37
C GLU A 139 -20.49 27.79 16.10
N SER A 140 -20.94 26.60 15.74
CA SER A 140 -20.47 25.34 16.27
C SER A 140 -19.69 24.60 15.19
N GLY A 141 -18.71 23.81 15.59
CA GLY A 141 -17.85 23.13 14.65
C GLY A 141 -17.06 22.00 15.27
N TRP A 142 -16.50 21.16 14.42
CA TRP A 142 -15.70 20.01 14.79
C TRP A 142 -14.44 19.96 13.94
N TYR A 143 -13.41 19.31 14.46
CA TYR A 143 -12.17 19.12 13.74
C TYR A 143 -11.46 17.88 14.26
N GLY A 144 -10.52 17.39 13.48
CA GLY A 144 -9.62 16.35 13.91
C GLY A 144 -8.54 16.12 12.89
N GLY A 145 -7.55 15.35 13.28
CA GLY A 145 -6.45 15.05 12.38
C GLY A 145 -5.33 14.30 13.05
N VAL A 146 -4.35 13.98 12.22
CA VAL A 146 -3.17 13.24 12.59
C VAL A 146 -1.99 13.93 11.94
N ASN A 147 -0.93 14.19 12.70
CA ASN A 147 0.36 14.62 12.19
C ASN A 147 1.42 13.71 12.81
N THR A 148 1.88 12.73 12.04
CA THR A 148 2.77 11.68 12.53
C THR A 148 4.04 12.28 13.14
N GLY A 149 4.43 11.76 14.30
CA GLY A 149 5.57 12.26 15.08
C GLY A 149 5.30 13.56 15.84
N VAL A 150 4.10 14.13 15.75
CA VAL A 150 3.72 15.38 16.43
C VAL A 150 2.52 15.17 17.34
N SER A 151 1.31 15.11 16.79
CA SER A 151 0.07 14.97 17.58
C SER A 151 -1.11 14.50 16.73
N PHE A 152 -2.06 13.81 17.36
CA PHE A 152 -3.35 13.48 16.79
C PHE A 152 -4.44 13.81 17.79
N GLY A 153 -5.67 13.96 17.32
CA GLY A 153 -6.77 14.34 18.20
C GLY A 153 -7.98 14.83 17.43
N SER A 154 -9.04 15.09 18.18
CA SER A 154 -10.26 15.68 17.66
C SER A 154 -10.86 16.62 18.68
N GLY A 155 -11.76 17.48 18.22
CA GLY A 155 -12.44 18.40 19.09
C GLY A 155 -13.72 18.91 18.49
N ARG A 156 -14.54 19.48 19.35
CA ARG A 156 -15.76 20.17 19.00
C ARG A 156 -15.88 21.44 19.82
N TYR A 157 -16.37 22.50 19.21
CA TYR A 157 -16.71 23.73 19.88
C TYR A 157 -18.15 24.13 19.56
N GLY A 158 -18.75 24.92 20.45
CA GLY A 158 -20.09 25.44 20.31
C GLY A 158 -20.49 26.32 21.49
N PRO A 159 -21.66 26.97 21.43
CA PRO A 159 -22.07 27.99 22.39
C PRO A 159 -22.29 27.45 23.82
N PHE A 160 -22.55 26.16 23.97
CA PHE A 160 -22.89 25.55 25.27
C PHE A 160 -21.86 24.54 25.76
N THR A 161 -21.00 24.03 24.87
CA THR A 161 -20.02 23.00 25.21
C THR A 161 -18.88 23.01 24.21
N SER A 162 -17.68 22.76 24.71
CA SER A 162 -16.49 22.53 23.90
C SER A 162 -15.68 21.41 24.55
N TRP A 163 -15.11 20.55 23.72
CA TRP A 163 -14.15 19.54 24.16
C TRP A 163 -13.06 19.38 23.10
N GLU A 164 -11.87 19.04 23.54
CA GLU A 164 -10.74 18.70 22.70
C GLU A 164 -10.03 17.53 23.36
N GLU A 165 -9.72 16.51 22.58
CA GLU A 165 -8.81 15.44 22.95
C GLU A 165 -7.60 15.54 22.03
N ARG A 166 -6.41 15.48 22.62
CA ARG A 166 -5.18 15.61 21.84
C ARG A 166 -4.06 14.85 22.50
N PHE A 167 -3.41 14.02 21.69
CA PHE A 167 -2.36 13.11 22.09
C PHE A 167 -1.09 13.42 21.31
N ALA A 168 0.04 13.44 22.01
CA ALA A 168 1.36 13.71 21.43
C ALA A 168 2.21 12.45 21.38
N TRP A 169 3.00 12.32 20.31
CA TRP A 169 4.02 11.27 20.21
C TRP A 169 5.09 11.46 21.28
N THR A 170 5.66 10.35 21.73
CA THR A 170 6.81 10.33 22.63
C THR A 170 7.90 9.43 22.08
N ALA A 171 9.05 9.39 22.75
CA ALA A 171 10.10 8.41 22.45
C ALA A 171 9.67 6.96 22.78
N GLU A 172 8.60 6.78 23.56
CA GLU A 172 8.05 5.48 23.95
C GLU A 172 6.95 5.00 22.99
N THR A 173 6.47 5.87 22.09
CA THR A 173 5.47 5.49 21.08
C THR A 173 6.01 4.40 20.17
N THR A 174 5.32 3.26 20.13
CA THR A 174 5.69 2.12 19.28
C THR A 174 4.88 2.14 17.99
N PHE A 175 5.45 1.60 16.92
CA PHE A 175 4.81 1.51 15.60
C PHE A 175 4.77 0.06 15.12
N THR A 176 3.63 -0.32 14.56
CA THR A 176 3.42 -1.64 13.94
C THR A 176 2.67 -1.47 12.62
N ILE A 177 3.00 -2.31 11.64
CA ILE A 177 2.36 -2.32 10.32
C ILE A 177 2.26 -3.76 9.80
N SER A 178 1.16 -4.05 9.11
CA SER A 178 0.85 -5.36 8.52
C SER A 178 0.25 -5.17 7.12
N PRO A 179 0.71 -5.89 6.08
CA PRO A 179 1.82 -6.86 6.10
C PRO A 179 3.17 -6.17 6.39
N PRO A 180 4.17 -6.91 6.89
CA PRO A 180 5.50 -6.35 7.08
C PRO A 180 6.08 -5.87 5.72
N PRO A 181 7.01 -4.91 5.74
CA PRO A 181 7.66 -4.43 4.52
C PRO A 181 8.28 -5.60 3.73
N PRO A 182 8.21 -5.59 2.38
CA PRO A 182 8.79 -6.66 1.55
C PRO A 182 10.28 -6.82 1.85
N VAL A 183 10.65 -7.90 2.52
CA VAL A 183 12.05 -8.25 2.73
C VAL A 183 12.55 -8.93 1.46
N PRO A 184 13.55 -8.39 0.75
CA PRO A 184 14.08 -9.09 -0.42
C PRO A 184 14.67 -10.42 0.04
N GLU A 185 14.02 -11.53 -0.32
CA GLU A 185 14.58 -12.85 -0.07
C GLU A 185 15.89 -12.98 -0.86
N PRO A 186 17.05 -13.22 -0.22
CA PRO A 186 18.35 -13.29 -0.89
C PRO A 186 18.42 -14.36 -2.00
N SER A 187 17.49 -15.31 -2.00
CA SER A 187 17.42 -16.44 -2.92
C SER A 187 16.92 -16.05 -4.32
N ALA A 188 16.00 -15.10 -4.45
CA ALA A 188 15.39 -14.78 -5.74
C ALA A 188 16.40 -14.15 -6.72
N MET A 189 17.28 -13.28 -6.23
CA MET A 189 18.35 -12.68 -7.05
C MET A 189 19.48 -13.65 -7.39
N LEU A 190 19.66 -14.75 -6.65
CA LEU A 190 20.67 -15.77 -6.96
C LEU A 190 20.15 -16.83 -7.92
N LEU A 191 18.85 -17.14 -7.90
CA LEU A 191 18.26 -18.15 -8.78
C LEU A 191 18.25 -17.72 -10.25
N LEU A 192 18.13 -16.42 -10.53
CA LEU A 192 18.16 -15.89 -11.89
C LEU A 192 19.54 -16.08 -12.58
N PRO A 193 20.68 -15.63 -12.02
CA PRO A 193 22.00 -15.89 -12.58
C PRO A 193 22.37 -17.38 -12.53
N ALA A 194 21.95 -18.13 -11.50
CA ALA A 194 22.17 -19.57 -11.44
C ALA A 194 21.46 -20.31 -12.58
N GLY A 195 20.20 -19.96 -12.85
CA GLY A 195 19.43 -20.48 -13.99
C GLY A 195 20.09 -20.16 -15.32
N LEU A 196 20.52 -18.90 -15.51
CA LEU A 196 21.26 -18.48 -16.71
C LEU A 196 22.60 -19.23 -16.88
N ALA A 197 23.35 -19.45 -15.80
CA ALA A 197 24.61 -20.18 -15.83
C ALA A 197 24.41 -21.65 -16.25
N VAL A 198 23.36 -22.31 -15.75
CA VAL A 198 23.01 -23.69 -16.14
C VAL A 198 22.65 -23.76 -17.63
N VAL A 199 21.85 -22.82 -18.14
CA VAL A 199 21.49 -22.76 -19.56
C VAL A 199 22.72 -22.50 -20.43
N ALA A 200 23.59 -21.59 -20.04
CA ALA A 200 24.84 -21.30 -20.76
C ALA A 200 25.77 -22.53 -20.83
N LEU A 201 25.94 -23.25 -19.72
CA LEU A 201 26.74 -24.48 -19.68
C LEU A 201 26.13 -25.60 -20.52
N ALA A 202 24.81 -25.78 -20.48
CA ALA A 202 24.10 -26.77 -21.28
C ALA A 202 24.23 -26.46 -22.79
N SER A 203 24.14 -25.19 -23.19
CA SER A 203 24.30 -24.77 -24.60
C SER A 203 25.72 -24.99 -25.14
N ARG A 204 26.75 -24.76 -24.31
CA ARG A 204 28.15 -25.05 -24.67
C ARG A 204 28.41 -26.54 -24.86
N ARG A 205 27.86 -27.41 -24.01
CA ARG A 205 28.04 -28.87 -24.15
C ARG A 205 27.45 -29.43 -25.43
N ARG A 206 26.31 -28.90 -25.90
CA ARG A 206 25.69 -29.37 -27.16
C ARG A 206 26.49 -29.03 -28.42
N ARG A 207 27.34 -28.00 -28.38
CA ARG A 207 28.20 -27.64 -29.53
C ARG A 207 29.41 -28.56 -29.70
N ASN A 208 29.82 -29.30 -28.68
CA ASN A 208 31.01 -30.16 -28.71
C ASN A 208 30.71 -31.64 -29.00
N VAL A 209 29.45 -32.02 -29.22
CA VAL A 209 29.04 -33.42 -29.52
C VAL A 209 28.78 -33.63 -31.03
N SER A 210 29.07 -32.62 -31.86
CA SER A 210 28.97 -32.69 -33.32
C SER A 210 30.35 -32.69 -33.97
N LEU A 211 31.14 -33.75 -33.74
CA LEU A 211 32.33 -34.11 -34.52
C LEU A 211 32.40 -35.64 -34.64
#